data_AF-A0A1Q7ES45-F1
#
_entry.id   AF-A0A1Q7ES45-F1
#
_cell.length_a   1.000
_cell.length_b   1.000
_cell.length_c   1.000
_cell.angle_alpha   90.00
_cell.angle_beta   90.00
_cell.angle_gamma   90.00
#
_symmetry.space_group_name_H-M   'P 1'
#
loop_
_entity.id
_entity.type
_entity.pdbx_description
1 polymer ?
#
loop_
_entity_poly.entity_id
_entity_poly.type
_entity_poly.pdbx_seq_one_letter_code
_entity_poly.pdbx_strand_id
1 'polypeptide(L)'
;MRRTDMRTAIIIVSVVALTLFGAGSAGAWVTLPSGICWLTGGGVKFEPVTGTRLAEHQPQVTFGGNVHPACDGAGAGGNWNHVDHDSKLHFHGTDIPNIGCGNVEPPGSTSPDTPFNVIEFAGSGTLQGIAGNKDDFGTVCFAARAEDRNEPGSNGAKDGALIDRYSLVVFDCGTGQPLLVFGDGTGNEIPTPVPITGGNLQMHSNPCDNPPLQ
;
A
#
# COMPACT_ATOMS: atom_id res chain seq x y z
N MET A 1 35.27 -18.44 42.30
CA MET A 1 35.57 -19.18 41.05
C MET A 1 34.36 -20.03 40.69
N ARG A 2 33.51 -19.55 39.76
CA ARG A 2 32.71 -20.37 38.84
C ARG A 2 32.09 -19.41 37.81
N ARG A 3 32.65 -19.45 36.61
CA ARG A 3 31.97 -19.01 35.38
C ARG A 3 30.76 -19.92 35.20
N THR A 4 29.62 -19.35 34.86
CA THR A 4 28.50 -20.10 34.29
C THR A 4 27.93 -19.28 33.16
N ASP A 5 27.65 -19.99 32.09
CA ASP A 5 27.67 -19.57 30.71
C ASP A 5 26.65 -18.50 30.32
N MET A 6 27.15 -17.51 29.57
CA MET A 6 26.36 -16.59 28.79
C MET A 6 25.96 -17.30 27.48
N ARG A 7 24.83 -18.02 27.52
CA ARG A 7 24.15 -18.55 26.33
C ARG A 7 22.64 -18.52 26.56
N THR A 8 21.97 -17.49 26.07
CA THR A 8 20.65 -17.55 25.41
C THR A 8 20.45 -16.19 24.76
N ALA A 9 20.39 -16.21 23.44
CA ALA A 9 20.18 -15.06 22.60
C ALA A 9 18.72 -15.07 22.10
N ILE A 10 18.21 -13.88 21.78
CA ILE A 10 17.20 -13.62 20.74
C ILE A 10 15.73 -13.83 21.15
N ILE A 11 14.89 -12.93 20.61
CA ILE A 11 13.42 -12.93 20.51
C ILE A 11 12.64 -12.31 21.69
N ILE A 12 12.71 -10.99 21.85
CA ILE A 12 11.57 -10.18 22.30
C ILE A 12 11.58 -8.82 21.57
N VAL A 13 11.35 -8.83 20.25
CA VAL A 13 11.04 -7.61 19.48
C VAL A 13 9.93 -7.96 18.47
N SER A 14 8.73 -8.32 18.95
CA SER A 14 7.57 -8.53 18.05
C SER A 14 6.20 -8.26 18.69
N VAL A 15 6.12 -7.57 19.83
CA VAL A 15 4.81 -7.34 20.50
C VAL A 15 4.45 -5.84 20.63
N VAL A 16 5.27 -4.92 20.13
CA VAL A 16 5.03 -3.47 20.27
C VAL A 16 4.55 -2.82 18.95
N ALA A 17 3.88 -3.58 18.09
CA ALA A 17 3.01 -3.04 17.04
C ALA A 17 1.51 -3.32 17.33
N LEU A 18 1.19 -3.77 18.55
CA LEU A 18 -0.18 -4.15 18.94
C LEU A 18 -0.95 -3.05 19.70
N THR A 19 -0.41 -1.84 19.87
CA THR A 19 -1.05 -0.82 20.72
C THR A 19 -1.01 0.60 20.15
N LEU A 20 -1.40 0.74 18.89
CA LEU A 20 -2.02 1.97 18.37
C LEU A 20 -3.51 1.74 17.99
N PHE A 21 -4.15 0.75 18.63
CA PHE A 21 -5.59 0.51 18.56
C PHE A 21 -6.29 1.17 19.76
N GLY A 22 -6.43 2.49 19.70
CA GLY A 22 -7.24 3.28 20.63
C GLY A 22 -8.66 3.45 20.10
N ALA A 23 -9.56 2.54 20.50
CA ALA A 23 -11.01 2.70 20.57
C ALA A 23 -11.67 3.71 19.59
N GLY A 24 -11.80 3.32 18.33
CA GLY A 24 -12.62 4.00 17.33
C GLY A 24 -12.76 3.11 16.12
N SER A 25 -13.92 2.43 16.03
CA SER A 25 -14.42 1.58 14.95
C SER A 25 -13.49 0.51 14.34
N ALA A 26 -14.00 -0.72 14.37
CA ALA A 26 -13.38 -1.87 13.74
C ALA A 26 -13.59 -1.81 12.21
N GLY A 27 -12.62 -1.29 11.49
CA GLY A 27 -12.23 -1.87 10.20
C GLY A 27 -11.43 -3.13 10.53
N ALA A 28 -12.04 -4.31 10.39
CA ALA A 28 -11.31 -5.56 10.55
C ALA A 28 -10.16 -5.56 9.54
N TRP A 29 -8.91 -5.45 10.02
CA TRP A 29 -7.78 -5.98 9.28
C TRP A 29 -8.20 -7.38 8.88
N VAL A 30 -8.27 -7.65 7.57
CA VAL A 30 -8.20 -9.07 7.23
C VAL A 30 -6.82 -9.46 7.74
N THR A 31 -6.76 -10.38 8.70
CA THR A 31 -5.51 -11.02 9.12
C THR A 31 -5.03 -11.83 7.92
N LEU A 32 -4.51 -11.12 6.94
CA LEU A 32 -3.95 -11.67 5.74
C LEU A 32 -2.60 -12.26 6.12
N PRO A 33 -2.24 -13.44 5.58
CA PRO A 33 -0.93 -14.01 5.84
C PRO A 33 0.17 -12.98 5.54
N SER A 34 0.97 -12.67 6.54
CA SER A 34 2.05 -11.71 6.40
C SER A 34 3.23 -12.33 5.64
N GLY A 35 3.86 -11.56 4.77
CA GLY A 35 5.18 -11.91 4.23
C GLY A 35 5.23 -12.90 3.08
N ILE A 36 4.10 -13.24 2.46
CA ILE A 36 4.05 -14.23 1.35
C ILE A 36 3.79 -13.63 -0.03
N CYS A 37 3.52 -12.33 -0.11
CA CYS A 37 3.33 -11.61 -1.37
C CYS A 37 4.10 -10.30 -1.40
N TRP A 38 4.26 -9.77 -2.62
CA TRP A 38 4.80 -8.46 -2.88
C TRP A 38 4.10 -7.83 -4.09
N LEU A 39 4.24 -6.52 -4.26
CA LEU A 39 3.54 -5.73 -5.27
C LEU A 39 4.53 -4.88 -6.03
N THR A 40 4.46 -4.93 -7.36
CA THR A 40 4.97 -3.87 -8.22
C THR A 40 3.83 -3.26 -8.97
N GLY A 41 3.87 -1.95 -9.20
CA GLY A 41 2.94 -1.37 -10.13
C GLY A 41 2.84 0.12 -10.00
N GLY A 42 1.84 0.64 -10.68
CA GLY A 42 1.53 2.06 -10.64
C GLY A 42 0.35 2.35 -11.53
N GLY A 43 -0.22 3.51 -11.33
CA GLY A 43 -1.39 3.90 -12.06
C GLY A 43 -1.73 5.35 -11.89
N VAL A 44 -2.82 5.70 -12.56
CA VAL A 44 -3.35 7.04 -12.64
C VAL A 44 -4.84 7.00 -12.41
N LYS A 45 -5.34 8.01 -11.71
CA LYS A 45 -6.76 8.33 -11.65
C LYS A 45 -6.96 9.67 -12.32
N PHE A 46 -7.87 9.69 -13.28
CA PHE A 46 -8.48 10.92 -13.79
C PHE A 46 -9.80 11.10 -13.06
N GLU A 47 -10.15 12.33 -12.73
CA GLU A 47 -11.45 12.64 -12.18
C GLU A 47 -12.50 12.39 -13.29
N PRO A 48 -13.74 12.01 -12.95
CA PRO A 48 -14.80 12.04 -13.94
C PRO A 48 -15.27 13.49 -14.12
N VAL A 49 -14.46 14.35 -14.75
CA VAL A 49 -14.99 15.62 -15.27
C VAL A 49 -15.98 15.27 -16.39
N THR A 50 -17.27 15.16 -16.02
CA THR A 50 -18.43 14.95 -16.90
C THR A 50 -18.46 13.65 -17.72
N GLY A 51 -17.64 12.64 -17.38
CA GLY A 51 -17.59 11.38 -18.13
C GLY A 51 -16.87 11.47 -19.48
N THR A 52 -16.13 12.56 -19.72
CA THR A 52 -15.37 12.76 -20.97
C THR A 52 -13.93 13.12 -20.62
N ARG A 53 -12.95 12.28 -21.03
CA ARG A 53 -11.50 12.50 -20.84
C ARG A 53 -10.94 13.78 -21.49
N LEU A 54 -11.80 14.61 -22.10
CA LEU A 54 -11.42 15.69 -23.01
C LEU A 54 -11.12 17.03 -22.31
N ALA A 55 -11.36 17.14 -20.99
CA ALA A 55 -11.19 18.40 -20.27
C ALA A 55 -10.15 18.37 -19.13
N GLU A 56 -9.58 17.21 -18.80
CA GLU A 56 -8.52 17.13 -17.79
C GLU A 56 -7.15 17.31 -18.42
N HIS A 57 -6.44 18.33 -17.94
CA HIS A 57 -5.09 18.66 -18.40
C HIS A 57 -4.03 17.69 -17.86
N GLN A 58 -4.33 16.98 -16.75
CA GLN A 58 -3.43 16.04 -16.07
C GLN A 58 -4.24 15.07 -15.19
N PRO A 59 -3.67 13.93 -14.76
CA PRO A 59 -4.31 13.04 -13.80
C PRO A 59 -4.56 13.76 -12.46
N GLN A 60 -5.64 13.38 -11.77
CA GLN A 60 -5.89 13.78 -10.39
C GLN A 60 -4.83 13.20 -9.45
N VAL A 61 -4.60 11.88 -9.55
CA VAL A 61 -3.51 11.22 -8.83
C VAL A 61 -2.65 10.36 -9.75
N THR A 62 -1.36 10.28 -9.42
CA THR A 62 -0.42 9.28 -9.96
C THR A 62 0.22 8.54 -8.81
N PHE A 63 0.33 7.23 -8.88
CA PHE A 63 0.93 6.43 -7.82
C PHE A 63 1.77 5.29 -8.41
N GLY A 64 2.63 4.70 -7.58
CA GLY A 64 3.31 3.47 -7.93
C GLY A 64 4.61 3.25 -7.18
N GLY A 65 5.22 2.10 -7.47
CA GLY A 65 6.44 1.67 -6.85
C GLY A 65 6.49 0.16 -6.63
N ASN A 66 7.19 -0.24 -5.58
CA ASN A 66 7.38 -1.62 -5.19
C ASN A 66 7.19 -1.76 -3.67
N VAL A 67 6.53 -2.83 -3.23
CA VAL A 67 6.29 -3.15 -1.82
C VAL A 67 6.59 -4.63 -1.61
N HIS A 68 7.49 -4.96 -0.69
CA HIS A 68 7.90 -6.34 -0.44
C HIS A 68 8.21 -6.57 1.06
N PRO A 69 7.98 -7.78 1.58
CA PRO A 69 8.30 -8.07 2.96
C PRO A 69 9.81 -8.18 3.20
N ALA A 70 10.19 -8.25 4.47
CA ALA A 70 11.54 -8.55 4.89
C ALA A 70 11.85 -9.99 4.49
N CYS A 71 12.90 -10.16 3.70
CA CYS A 71 13.49 -11.47 3.45
C CYS A 71 14.79 -11.50 4.22
N ASP A 72 15.03 -12.53 5.04
CA ASP A 72 16.25 -12.77 5.83
C ASP A 72 16.69 -11.76 6.92
N GLY A 73 15.85 -10.81 7.29
CA GLY A 73 16.20 -9.79 8.30
C GLY A 73 16.90 -8.57 7.69
N ALA A 74 17.11 -8.54 6.38
CA ALA A 74 17.11 -7.30 5.62
C ALA A 74 15.70 -6.69 5.71
N GLY A 75 15.64 -5.39 6.05
CA GLY A 75 14.39 -4.71 6.41
C GLY A 75 13.24 -4.96 5.42
N ALA A 76 12.05 -5.18 5.97
CA ALA A 76 10.82 -5.13 5.20
C ALA A 76 10.69 -3.73 4.61
N GLY A 77 10.19 -3.62 3.38
CA GLY A 77 10.28 -2.34 2.74
C GLY A 77 9.74 -2.27 1.33
N GLY A 78 10.04 -1.14 0.74
CA GLY A 78 9.50 -0.77 -0.54
C GLY A 78 9.73 0.70 -0.76
N ASN A 79 9.40 1.13 -1.96
CA ASN A 79 9.36 2.52 -2.32
C ASN A 79 8.00 2.72 -2.97
N TRP A 80 7.10 3.39 -2.27
CA TRP A 80 5.76 3.65 -2.77
C TRP A 80 5.51 5.15 -2.86
N ASN A 81 5.08 5.60 -4.02
CA ASN A 81 4.83 7.01 -4.30
C ASN A 81 3.35 7.22 -4.55
N HIS A 82 2.85 8.33 -4.04
CA HIS A 82 1.54 8.85 -4.40
C HIS A 82 1.64 10.35 -4.55
N VAL A 83 1.23 10.87 -5.69
CA VAL A 83 1.19 12.30 -5.99
C VAL A 83 -0.27 12.66 -6.22
N ASP A 84 -0.78 13.54 -5.37
CA ASP A 84 -2.05 14.23 -5.54
C ASP A 84 -1.75 15.56 -6.25
N HIS A 85 -2.21 15.69 -7.50
CA HIS A 85 -1.95 16.86 -8.34
C HIS A 85 -2.84 18.05 -8.00
N ASP A 86 -3.99 17.82 -7.36
CA ASP A 86 -4.92 18.88 -6.96
C ASP A 86 -4.41 19.56 -5.68
N SER A 87 -4.09 18.76 -4.67
CA SER A 87 -3.50 19.23 -3.41
C SER A 87 -2.01 19.58 -3.55
N LYS A 88 -1.40 19.12 -4.65
CA LYS A 88 0.04 19.24 -4.94
C LYS A 88 0.89 18.67 -3.81
N LEU A 89 0.54 17.47 -3.38
CA LEU A 89 1.23 16.74 -2.33
C LEU A 89 1.87 15.48 -2.91
N HIS A 90 3.10 15.21 -2.50
CA HIS A 90 3.81 13.98 -2.81
C HIS A 90 4.07 13.21 -1.52
N PHE A 91 3.39 12.07 -1.40
CA PHE A 91 3.70 11.06 -0.41
C PHE A 91 4.76 10.10 -0.96
N HIS A 92 5.80 9.84 -0.16
CA HIS A 92 6.86 8.88 -0.44
C HIS A 92 7.05 7.93 0.76
N GLY A 93 6.51 6.73 0.64
CA GLY A 93 6.68 5.63 1.60
C GLY A 93 8.00 4.90 1.40
N THR A 94 8.78 4.75 2.46
CA THR A 94 10.14 4.17 2.42
C THR A 94 10.39 3.09 3.47
N ASP A 95 9.60 3.07 4.55
CA ASP A 95 9.64 2.04 5.59
C ASP A 95 8.26 1.36 5.62
N ILE A 96 8.16 0.17 5.04
CA ILE A 96 6.88 -0.52 4.78
C ILE A 96 6.94 -1.93 5.40
N PRO A 97 6.94 -2.04 6.73
CA PRO A 97 7.14 -3.33 7.40
C PRO A 97 5.90 -4.22 7.39
N ASN A 98 4.72 -3.63 7.26
CA ASN A 98 3.46 -4.33 7.40
C ASN A 98 2.90 -4.62 6.01
N ILE A 99 2.81 -5.90 5.65
CA ILE A 99 2.27 -6.38 4.38
C ILE A 99 1.38 -7.59 4.64
N GLY A 100 0.16 -7.55 4.11
CA GLY A 100 -0.81 -8.65 4.13
C GLY A 100 -1.41 -8.91 2.75
N CYS A 101 -1.60 -10.18 2.41
CA CYS A 101 -2.02 -10.67 1.09
C CYS A 101 -3.36 -11.42 1.11
N GLY A 102 -4.29 -11.06 0.24
CA GLY A 102 -5.65 -11.63 0.23
C GLY A 102 -6.24 -11.79 -1.16
N ASN A 103 -7.55 -12.00 -1.19
CA ASN A 103 -8.31 -12.14 -2.41
C ASN A 103 -9.63 -11.37 -2.40
N VAL A 104 -9.97 -10.82 -3.55
CA VAL A 104 -11.33 -10.46 -3.98
C VAL A 104 -11.69 -11.34 -5.17
N GLU A 105 -12.98 -11.57 -5.41
CA GLU A 105 -13.44 -12.40 -6.53
C GLU A 105 -13.28 -11.68 -7.89
N PRO A 106 -12.81 -12.38 -8.95
CA PRO A 106 -12.22 -13.72 -8.91
C PRO A 106 -10.82 -13.71 -8.26
N PRO A 107 -10.44 -14.72 -7.46
CA PRO A 107 -9.18 -14.71 -6.71
C PRO A 107 -7.96 -14.88 -7.62
N GLY A 108 -6.82 -14.39 -7.14
CA GLY A 108 -5.54 -14.53 -7.82
C GLY A 108 -5.32 -13.61 -9.01
N SER A 109 -4.10 -13.66 -9.51
CA SER A 109 -3.59 -12.91 -10.66
C SER A 109 -2.82 -13.90 -11.54
N THR A 110 -2.79 -13.72 -12.86
CA THR A 110 -2.24 -14.66 -13.87
C THR A 110 -0.94 -14.18 -14.54
N SER A 111 -0.44 -12.98 -14.23
CA SER A 111 0.67 -12.26 -14.87
C SER A 111 1.39 -11.33 -13.88
N PRO A 112 2.15 -11.90 -12.92
CA PRO A 112 2.48 -13.33 -12.82
C PRO A 112 1.41 -14.17 -12.13
N ASP A 113 1.46 -15.49 -12.33
CA ASP A 113 0.53 -16.41 -11.65
C ASP A 113 0.75 -16.37 -10.13
N THR A 114 -0.29 -15.99 -9.39
CA THR A 114 -0.28 -15.88 -7.93
C THR A 114 -1.68 -16.15 -7.39
N PRO A 115 -1.80 -16.81 -6.23
CA PRO A 115 -3.10 -17.05 -5.60
C PRO A 115 -3.65 -15.79 -4.90
N PHE A 116 -2.99 -14.63 -5.00
CA PHE A 116 -3.38 -13.38 -4.35
C PHE A 116 -3.65 -12.28 -5.37
N ASN A 117 -4.67 -11.48 -5.11
CA ASN A 117 -4.96 -10.28 -5.91
C ASN A 117 -5.29 -9.04 -5.07
N VAL A 118 -5.12 -9.14 -3.75
CA VAL A 118 -5.20 -8.02 -2.81
C VAL A 118 -3.91 -7.95 -2.01
N ILE A 119 -3.41 -6.75 -1.82
CA ILE A 119 -2.37 -6.45 -0.84
C ILE A 119 -2.78 -5.23 -0.02
N GLU A 120 -2.63 -5.35 1.29
CA GLU A 120 -2.71 -4.24 2.24
C GLU A 120 -1.31 -4.02 2.81
N PHE A 121 -0.86 -2.77 2.80
CA PHE A 121 0.47 -2.43 3.27
C PHE A 121 0.47 -1.10 4.03
N ALA A 122 1.32 -1.02 5.05
CA ALA A 122 1.37 0.12 5.95
C ALA A 122 2.78 0.32 6.50
N GLY A 123 3.05 1.55 6.93
CA GLY A 123 4.36 1.93 7.44
C GLY A 123 4.51 3.44 7.57
N SER A 124 5.71 3.93 7.29
CA SER A 124 6.06 5.34 7.36
C SER A 124 6.75 5.86 6.10
N GLY A 125 6.75 7.19 5.97
CA GLY A 125 7.30 7.89 4.82
C GLY A 125 7.35 9.39 5.05
N THR A 126 7.40 10.16 3.96
CA THR A 126 7.32 11.62 3.99
C THR A 126 6.14 12.12 3.17
N LEU A 127 5.57 13.26 3.56
CA LEU A 127 4.55 13.98 2.79
C LEU A 127 5.00 15.43 2.61
N GLN A 128 5.20 15.84 1.36
CA GLN A 128 5.73 17.15 1.01
C GLN A 128 4.90 17.84 -0.07
N GLY A 129 4.79 19.16 0.03
CA GLY A 129 4.26 20.03 -1.00
C GLY A 129 5.18 20.05 -2.22
N ILE A 130 4.56 20.02 -3.40
CA ILE A 130 5.22 20.14 -4.71
C ILE A 130 4.56 21.25 -5.53
N ALA A 131 5.13 21.59 -6.70
CA ALA A 131 4.52 22.50 -7.66
C ALA A 131 4.01 23.85 -7.07
N GLY A 132 4.77 24.41 -6.12
CA GLY A 132 4.48 25.68 -5.45
C GLY A 132 3.73 25.55 -4.12
N ASN A 133 3.22 24.36 -3.77
CA ASN A 133 2.85 24.06 -2.39
C ASN A 133 4.15 23.94 -1.55
N LYS A 134 4.17 24.58 -0.38
CA LYS A 134 5.33 24.65 0.53
C LYS A 134 5.13 23.84 1.81
N ASP A 135 4.04 23.09 1.92
CA ASP A 135 3.78 22.24 3.07
C ASP A 135 4.91 21.22 3.23
N ASP A 136 5.31 20.95 4.47
CA ASP A 136 6.24 19.89 4.81
C ASP A 136 5.75 19.27 6.11
N PHE A 137 5.17 18.08 6.00
CA PHE A 137 4.64 17.35 7.14
C PHE A 137 5.71 16.46 7.78
N GLY A 138 6.95 16.44 7.24
CA GLY A 138 8.02 15.60 7.72
C GLY A 138 7.65 14.11 7.63
N THR A 139 7.96 13.37 8.70
CA THR A 139 7.64 11.94 8.81
C THR A 139 6.15 11.74 9.07
N VAL A 140 5.52 10.94 8.23
CA VAL A 140 4.10 10.57 8.30
C VAL A 140 3.93 9.05 8.32
N CYS A 141 2.77 8.61 8.76
CA CYS A 141 2.36 7.21 8.77
C CYS A 141 1.31 7.01 7.69
N PHE A 142 1.21 5.78 7.17
CA PHE A 142 0.25 5.50 6.10
C PHE A 142 -0.25 4.07 6.15
N ALA A 143 -1.39 3.86 5.50
CA ALA A 143 -1.92 2.56 5.16
C ALA A 143 -2.57 2.62 3.77
N ALA A 144 -2.38 1.55 2.99
CA ALA A 144 -2.83 1.47 1.62
C ALA A 144 -3.36 0.09 1.31
N ARG A 145 -4.24 0.03 0.30
CA ARG A 145 -4.75 -1.22 -0.28
C ARG A 145 -4.68 -1.14 -1.79
N ALA A 146 -4.20 -2.21 -2.40
CA ALA A 146 -4.13 -2.36 -3.83
C ALA A 146 -4.81 -3.68 -4.22
N GLU A 147 -5.60 -3.64 -5.28
CA GLU A 147 -6.33 -4.79 -5.81
C GLU A 147 -5.99 -4.93 -7.30
N ASP A 148 -5.30 -6.01 -7.66
CA ASP A 148 -4.91 -6.38 -9.02
C ASP A 148 -6.04 -7.21 -9.64
N ARG A 149 -6.96 -6.56 -10.36
CA ARG A 149 -8.21 -7.20 -10.77
C ARG A 149 -8.24 -7.58 -12.25
N ASN A 150 -7.28 -7.13 -13.05
CA ASN A 150 -7.19 -7.52 -14.46
C ASN A 150 -5.80 -7.31 -15.05
N GLU A 151 -5.44 -8.24 -15.93
CA GLU A 151 -4.11 -8.29 -16.53
C GLU A 151 -4.16 -8.12 -18.05
N PRO A 152 -3.15 -7.46 -18.66
CA PRO A 152 -1.92 -6.88 -18.07
C PRO A 152 -2.12 -5.44 -17.56
N GLY A 153 -3.19 -5.22 -16.79
CA GLY A 153 -3.64 -3.94 -16.27
C GLY A 153 -5.04 -3.60 -16.76
N SER A 154 -5.60 -2.51 -16.24
CA SER A 154 -6.96 -2.06 -16.56
C SER A 154 -7.17 -1.53 -18.00
N ASN A 155 -6.16 -1.65 -18.88
CA ASN A 155 -6.20 -1.13 -20.25
C ASN A 155 -7.23 -1.89 -21.11
N GLY A 156 -8.39 -1.27 -21.30
CA GLY A 156 -9.48 -1.77 -22.15
C GLY A 156 -10.71 -2.24 -21.37
N ALA A 157 -10.60 -2.40 -20.05
CA ALA A 157 -11.74 -2.63 -19.18
C ALA A 157 -12.58 -1.34 -19.06
N LYS A 158 -13.79 -1.34 -19.62
CA LYS A 158 -14.75 -0.24 -19.49
C LYS A 158 -15.69 -0.54 -18.34
N ASP A 159 -15.30 -0.08 -17.17
CA ASP A 159 -16.04 -0.21 -15.91
C ASP A 159 -16.29 -1.66 -15.42
N GLY A 160 -16.35 -1.87 -14.11
CA GLY A 160 -16.73 -3.16 -13.52
C GLY A 160 -15.69 -3.88 -12.67
N ALA A 161 -15.97 -5.16 -12.39
CA ALA A 161 -15.27 -5.97 -11.39
C ALA A 161 -13.78 -6.23 -11.69
N LEU A 162 -13.37 -6.02 -12.94
CA LEU A 162 -12.01 -6.30 -13.44
C LEU A 162 -11.09 -5.08 -13.36
N ILE A 163 -11.54 -3.89 -13.01
CA ILE A 163 -10.63 -2.74 -12.93
C ILE A 163 -9.83 -2.79 -11.63
N ASP A 164 -8.51 -2.63 -11.75
CA ASP A 164 -7.58 -2.51 -10.63
C ASP A 164 -8.01 -1.38 -9.70
N ARG A 165 -7.85 -1.59 -8.40
CA ARG A 165 -8.30 -0.62 -7.40
C ARG A 165 -7.20 -0.25 -6.44
N TYR A 166 -7.25 0.98 -5.97
CA TYR A 166 -6.26 1.50 -5.05
C TYR A 166 -6.90 2.46 -4.05
N SER A 167 -6.43 2.42 -2.80
CA SER A 167 -6.68 3.44 -1.78
C SER A 167 -5.44 3.69 -0.94
N LEU A 168 -5.39 4.88 -0.35
CA LEU A 168 -4.33 5.35 0.54
C LEU A 168 -4.92 6.27 1.59
N VAL A 169 -4.46 6.13 2.83
CA VAL A 169 -4.55 7.16 3.85
C VAL A 169 -3.17 7.46 4.38
N VAL A 170 -2.81 8.74 4.42
CA VAL A 170 -1.62 9.27 5.07
C VAL A 170 -2.06 10.10 6.25
N PHE A 171 -1.45 9.89 7.41
CA PHE A 171 -1.83 10.53 8.65
C PHE A 171 -0.60 10.89 9.50
N ASP A 172 -0.78 11.86 10.37
CA ASP A 172 0.24 12.24 11.36
C ASP A 172 0.46 11.09 12.34
N CYS A 173 1.70 10.62 12.47
CA CYS A 173 2.03 9.44 13.29
C CYS A 173 1.71 9.62 14.78
N GLY A 174 1.76 10.86 15.30
CA GLY A 174 1.59 11.13 16.73
C GLY A 174 0.12 11.30 17.14
N THR A 175 -0.66 11.94 16.27
CA THR A 175 -2.06 12.31 16.54
C THR A 175 -3.07 11.41 15.83
N GLY A 176 -2.62 10.67 14.81
CA GLY A 176 -3.49 9.90 13.92
C GLY A 176 -4.35 10.78 13.01
N GLN A 177 -4.16 12.09 12.94
CA GLN A 177 -4.99 12.95 12.09
C GLN A 177 -4.72 12.67 10.60
N PRO A 178 -5.76 12.48 9.76
CA PRO A 178 -5.58 12.24 8.35
C PRO A 178 -5.12 13.52 7.65
N LEU A 179 -4.06 13.39 6.84
CA LEU A 179 -3.42 14.47 6.10
C LEU A 179 -3.70 14.38 4.59
N LEU A 180 -3.81 13.15 4.08
CA LEU A 180 -4.17 12.86 2.69
C LEU A 180 -4.98 11.57 2.63
N VAL A 181 -6.08 11.58 1.89
CA VAL A 181 -6.97 10.42 1.73
C VAL A 181 -7.27 10.25 0.25
N PHE A 182 -7.05 9.04 -0.26
CA PHE A 182 -7.45 8.62 -1.59
C PHE A 182 -8.28 7.33 -1.50
N GLY A 183 -9.53 7.38 -1.98
CA GLY A 183 -10.50 6.30 -1.91
C GLY A 183 -11.81 6.75 -1.30
N ASP A 184 -12.79 5.83 -1.21
CA ASP A 184 -14.10 6.12 -0.65
C ASP A 184 -14.13 5.83 0.85
N GLY A 185 -14.39 6.86 1.66
CA GLY A 185 -14.45 6.75 3.12
C GLY A 185 -14.01 8.02 3.83
N THR A 186 -14.22 8.08 5.14
CA THR A 186 -13.77 9.19 5.99
C THR A 186 -13.20 8.64 7.28
N GLY A 187 -12.04 9.13 7.72
CA GLY A 187 -11.40 8.72 8.98
C GLY A 187 -9.98 8.18 8.80
N ASN A 188 -9.54 7.38 9.76
CA ASN A 188 -8.17 6.86 9.89
C ASN A 188 -8.05 5.38 9.51
N GLU A 189 -9.11 4.81 8.95
CA GLU A 189 -9.12 3.44 8.43
C GLU A 189 -8.64 3.45 6.96
N ILE A 190 -8.19 2.30 6.45
CA ILE A 190 -7.88 2.17 5.02
C ILE A 190 -9.17 2.48 4.24
N PRO A 191 -9.18 3.50 3.34
CA PRO A 191 -10.37 3.83 2.58
C PRO A 191 -10.77 2.68 1.66
N THR A 192 -12.04 2.62 1.26
CA THR A 192 -12.49 1.66 0.25
C THR A 192 -11.76 1.96 -1.08
N PRO A 193 -11.09 0.97 -1.69
CA PRO A 193 -10.29 1.20 -2.88
C PRO A 193 -11.19 1.53 -4.08
N VAL A 194 -10.79 2.56 -4.82
CA VAL A 194 -11.53 3.05 -6.00
C VAL A 194 -10.89 2.55 -7.29
N PRO A 195 -11.67 2.36 -8.37
CA PRO A 195 -11.12 1.96 -9.67
C PRO A 195 -10.12 2.98 -10.21
N ILE A 196 -8.96 2.52 -10.69
CA ILE A 196 -7.95 3.37 -11.35
C ILE A 196 -8.28 3.53 -12.84
N THR A 197 -7.87 4.64 -13.45
CA THR A 197 -8.19 4.93 -14.86
C THR A 197 -7.22 4.26 -15.83
N GLY A 198 -5.99 4.00 -15.39
CA GLY A 198 -4.97 3.32 -16.16
C GLY A 198 -3.76 2.99 -15.29
N GLY A 199 -2.85 2.19 -15.84
CA GLY A 199 -1.75 1.60 -15.10
C GLY A 199 -1.87 0.08 -15.04
N ASN A 200 -1.00 -0.51 -14.23
CA ASN A 200 -0.97 -1.94 -13.97
C ASN A 200 -0.46 -2.17 -12.55
N LEU A 201 -1.26 -2.87 -11.75
CA LEU A 201 -0.81 -3.47 -10.50
C LEU A 201 -0.42 -4.91 -10.82
N GLN A 202 0.67 -5.39 -10.24
CA GLN A 202 1.10 -6.78 -10.43
C GLN A 202 1.38 -7.38 -9.06
N MET A 203 0.52 -8.31 -8.68
CA MET A 203 0.72 -9.11 -7.49
C MET A 203 1.71 -10.24 -7.77
N HIS A 204 2.59 -10.47 -6.80
CA HIS A 204 3.57 -11.53 -6.86
C HIS A 204 3.52 -12.34 -5.57
N SER A 205 3.91 -13.61 -5.65
CA SER A 205 4.11 -14.48 -4.50
C SER A 205 5.60 -14.71 -4.23
N ASN A 206 5.91 -15.29 -3.07
CA ASN A 206 7.24 -15.81 -2.72
C ASN A 206 8.38 -14.78 -2.83
N PRO A 207 8.29 -13.62 -2.13
CA PRO A 207 9.29 -12.55 -2.21
C PRO A 207 10.69 -12.94 -1.69
N CYS A 208 10.75 -13.91 -0.78
CA CYS A 208 11.94 -14.26 0.00
C CYS A 208 12.58 -15.58 -0.37
N ASP A 209 12.12 -16.13 -1.47
CA ASP A 209 12.42 -17.46 -1.90
C ASP A 209 13.60 -17.33 -2.87
N ASN A 210 14.80 -17.76 -2.44
CA ASN A 210 15.83 -18.12 -3.38
C ASN A 210 16.56 -19.43 -2.98
N PRO A 211 16.37 -20.52 -3.76
CA PRO A 211 15.46 -20.58 -4.89
C PRO A 211 14.00 -20.70 -4.39
N PRO A 212 13.01 -20.11 -5.07
CA PRO A 212 11.61 -20.39 -4.79
C PRO A 212 11.29 -21.86 -5.03
N LEU A 213 10.89 -22.55 -3.96
CA LEU A 213 10.39 -23.93 -3.86
C LEU A 213 11.26 -25.03 -4.53
N GLN A 214 11.71 -26.01 -3.73
CA GLN A 214 12.30 -27.26 -4.25
C GLN A 214 11.25 -28.14 -4.95
#